data_AF-A0A971TKL8-F1
#
_entry.id   AF-A0A971TKL8-F1
#
_cell.length_a   1.000
_cell.length_b   1.000
_cell.length_c   1.000
_cell.angle_alpha   90.00
_cell.angle_beta   90.00
_cell.angle_gamma   90.00
#
_symmetry.space_group_name_H-M   'P 1'
#
loop_
_entity.id
_entity.type
_entity.pdbx_description
1 polymer ?
#
loop_
_entity_poly.entity_id
_entity_poly.type
_entity_poly.pdbx_seq_one_letter_code
_entity_poly.pdbx_strand_id
1 'polypeptide(L)'
;MIVVNTESIPGYSIREVKGLVQGNTIRAKHVGRDLMAGLKNLIGGELKGYTELLTEARREALERMLAQAQQLGANAVINVRFSTSELMQGAAELHAYGTAVVVEEV
;
A
#
# COMPACT_ATOMS: atom_id res chain seq x y z
N MET A 1 14.57 -4.68 -1.03
CA MET A 1 13.53 -5.64 -1.44
C MET A 1 12.91 -5.15 -2.73
N ILE A 2 12.82 -5.98 -3.76
CA ILE A 2 12.18 -5.59 -5.03
C ILE A 2 10.66 -5.65 -4.86
N VAL A 3 9.94 -4.65 -5.36
CA VAL A 3 8.48 -4.58 -5.26
C VAL A 3 7.92 -4.20 -6.61
N VAL A 4 7.07 -5.04 -7.19
CA VAL A 4 6.50 -4.81 -8.53
C VAL A 4 5.02 -5.18 -8.57
N ASN A 5 4.28 -4.54 -9.47
CA ASN A 5 2.89 -4.88 -9.77
C ASN A 5 2.74 -5.93 -10.88
N THR A 6 3.86 -6.39 -11.46
CA THR A 6 3.91 -7.49 -12.43
C THR A 6 4.04 -8.84 -11.74
N GLU A 7 3.68 -9.92 -12.44
CA GLU A 7 3.80 -11.31 -11.91
C GLU A 7 5.24 -11.84 -11.96
N SER A 8 6.13 -11.17 -12.70
CA SER A 8 7.55 -11.53 -12.81
C SER A 8 8.43 -10.28 -12.83
N ILE A 9 9.72 -10.46 -12.61
CA ILE A 9 10.73 -9.40 -12.64
C ILE A 9 11.71 -9.74 -13.77
N PRO A 10 11.77 -8.95 -14.86
CA PRO A 10 12.73 -9.19 -15.95
C PRO A 10 14.17 -9.25 -15.44
N GLY A 11 14.94 -10.24 -15.90
CA GLY A 11 16.32 -10.47 -15.44
C GLY A 11 16.43 -11.25 -14.14
N TYR A 12 15.32 -11.68 -13.53
CA TYR A 12 15.32 -12.48 -12.32
C TYR A 12 14.50 -13.77 -12.48
N SER A 13 14.91 -14.83 -11.79
CA SER A 13 14.14 -16.07 -11.64
C SER A 13 13.58 -16.21 -10.23
N ILE A 14 12.36 -16.75 -10.09
CA ILE A 14 11.74 -17.03 -8.79
C ILE A 14 12.25 -18.38 -8.30
N ARG A 15 12.96 -18.38 -7.16
CA ARG A 15 13.45 -19.59 -6.49
C ARG A 15 12.42 -20.20 -5.56
N GLU A 16 11.75 -19.36 -4.78
CA GLU A 16 10.77 -19.80 -3.78
C GLU A 16 9.60 -18.84 -3.69
N VAL A 17 8.40 -19.39 -3.48
CA VAL A 17 7.20 -18.63 -3.12
C VAL A 17 7.00 -18.75 -1.62
N LYS A 18 6.99 -17.61 -0.92
CA LYS A 18 6.78 -17.53 0.53
C LYS A 18 5.32 -17.34 0.92
N GLY A 19 4.45 -17.04 -0.05
CA GLY A 19 3.00 -16.94 0.12
C GLY A 19 2.47 -15.50 0.04
N LEU A 20 1.19 -15.34 0.40
CA LEU A 20 0.51 -14.06 0.42
C LEU A 20 1.06 -13.18 1.55
N VAL A 21 1.35 -11.92 1.24
CA VAL A 21 1.65 -10.88 2.22
C VAL A 21 0.71 -9.71 2.06
N GLN A 22 0.44 -9.02 3.16
CA GLN A 22 -0.52 -7.92 3.21
C GLN A 22 -0.20 -6.92 4.32
N GLY A 23 -0.70 -5.70 4.13
CA GLY A 23 -0.69 -4.66 5.13
C GLY A 23 -1.89 -3.76 4.93
N ASN A 24 -2.55 -3.38 6.02
CA ASN A 24 -3.70 -2.50 5.98
C ASN A 24 -3.50 -1.31 6.92
N THR A 25 -4.24 -0.23 6.64
CA THR A 25 -4.37 0.90 7.54
C THR A 25 -5.76 1.49 7.44
N ILE A 26 -6.28 2.03 8.53
CA ILE A 26 -7.63 2.59 8.61
C ILE A 26 -7.51 4.10 8.83
N ARG A 27 -8.27 4.88 8.05
CA ARG A 27 -8.33 6.35 8.15
C ARG A 27 -9.75 6.81 8.46
N ALA A 28 -9.90 7.63 9.49
CA ALA A 28 -11.19 8.19 9.89
C ALA A 28 -11.46 9.56 9.23
N LYS A 29 -12.73 9.84 8.93
CA LYS A 29 -13.25 11.09 8.34
C LYS A 29 -12.90 12.33 9.17
N HIS A 30 -12.74 12.20 10.49
CA HIS A 30 -12.38 13.31 11.36
C HIS A 30 -10.98 13.85 11.05
N VAL A 31 -10.05 13.00 10.60
CA VAL A 31 -8.74 13.44 10.10
C VAL A 31 -8.90 14.25 8.80
N GLY A 32 -9.87 13.91 7.95
CA GLY A 32 -10.22 14.66 6.75
C GLY A 32 -11.00 15.96 7.01
N ARG A 33 -11.72 16.07 8.13
CA ARG A 33 -12.47 17.27 8.52
C ARG A 33 -11.54 18.41 8.95
N ASP A 34 -10.49 18.10 9.69
CA ASP A 34 -9.46 19.07 10.07
C ASP A 34 -8.71 19.60 8.82
N LEU A 35 -8.48 18.72 7.85
CA LEU A 35 -7.89 19.11 6.56
C LEU A 35 -8.84 19.93 5.68
N MET A 36 -10.14 19.64 5.68
CA MET A 36 -11.16 20.48 5.01
C MET A 36 -11.25 21.88 5.63
N ALA A 37 -11.04 22.03 6.93
CA ALA A 37 -11.05 23.34 7.58
C ALA A 37 -9.92 24.25 7.06
N GLY A 38 -8.78 23.67 6.65
CA GLY A 38 -7.67 24.37 5.98
C GLY A 38 -7.82 24.53 4.45
N LEU A 39 -8.80 23.86 3.82
CA LEU A 39 -8.95 23.78 2.36
C LEU A 39 -10.09 24.64 1.79
N LYS A 40 -10.64 25.57 2.58
CA LYS A 40 -11.83 26.39 2.24
C LYS A 40 -11.80 27.17 0.92
N ASN A 41 -10.70 27.17 0.16
CA ASN A 41 -10.51 28.01 -1.04
C ASN A 41 -10.23 27.26 -2.36
N LEU A 42 -10.33 25.93 -2.45
CA LEU A 42 -10.00 25.22 -3.70
C LEU A 42 -11.23 24.94 -4.57
N ILE A 43 -11.57 25.91 -5.43
CA ILE A 43 -12.45 25.69 -6.58
C ILE A 43 -11.61 25.04 -7.70
N GLY A 44 -11.90 23.77 -8.02
CA GLY A 44 -11.41 23.09 -9.23
C GLY A 44 -10.02 22.45 -9.17
N GLY A 45 -9.35 22.42 -8.01
CA GLY A 45 -8.01 21.85 -7.83
C GLY A 45 -7.96 20.56 -7.01
N GLU A 46 -6.79 19.92 -6.98
CA GLU A 46 -6.52 18.75 -6.13
C GLU A 46 -6.70 19.07 -4.64
N LEU A 47 -7.36 18.16 -3.91
CA LEU A 47 -7.52 18.27 -2.47
C LEU A 47 -6.21 17.86 -1.76
N LYS A 48 -5.21 18.75 -1.75
CA LYS A 48 -3.85 18.47 -1.25
C LYS A 48 -3.79 17.72 0.08
N GLY A 49 -4.56 18.15 1.07
CA GLY A 49 -4.61 17.46 2.37
C GLY A 49 -5.12 16.01 2.28
N TYR A 50 -6.10 15.74 1.43
CA TYR A 50 -6.56 14.37 1.17
C TYR A 50 -5.52 13.56 0.39
N THR A 51 -4.82 14.18 -0.58
CA THR A 51 -3.72 13.53 -1.30
C THR A 51 -2.57 13.14 -0.36
N GLU A 52 -2.18 14.03 0.54
CA GLU A 52 -1.17 13.77 1.57
C GLU A 52 -1.60 12.62 2.48
N LEU A 53 -2.85 12.63 2.95
CA LEU A 53 -3.41 11.53 3.75
C LEU A 53 -3.38 10.18 3.03
N LEU A 54 -3.79 10.15 1.76
CA LEU A 54 -3.79 8.93 0.96
C LEU A 54 -2.38 8.43 0.67
N THR A 55 -1.43 9.34 0.49
CA THR A 55 -0.02 9.02 0.30
C THR A 55 0.56 8.38 1.56
N GLU A 56 0.29 8.97 2.73
CA GLU A 56 0.75 8.42 4.01
C GLU A 56 0.07 7.08 4.33
N ALA A 57 -1.23 6.95 4.03
CA ALA A 57 -1.92 5.67 4.16
C ALA A 57 -1.29 4.58 3.29
N ARG A 58 -0.99 4.88 2.01
CA ARG A 58 -0.33 3.93 1.09
C ARG A 58 1.04 3.52 1.59
N ARG A 59 1.82 4.48 2.09
CA ARG A 59 3.14 4.22 2.66
C ARG A 59 3.04 3.24 3.82
N GLU A 60 2.16 3.51 4.78
CA GLU A 60 1.98 2.67 5.96
C GLU A 60 1.50 1.25 5.62
N ALA A 61 0.49 1.12 4.74
CA ALA A 61 -0.01 -0.18 4.31
C ALA A 61 1.09 -0.98 3.58
N LEU A 62 1.86 -0.33 2.72
CA LEU A 62 2.98 -0.93 2.01
C LEU A 62 4.08 -1.39 2.98
N GLU A 63 4.49 -0.54 3.92
CA GLU A 63 5.52 -0.86 4.92
C GLU A 63 5.15 -2.09 5.76
N ARG A 64 3.88 -2.19 6.18
CA ARG A 64 3.37 -3.37 6.92
C ARG A 64 3.44 -4.65 6.07
N MET A 65 3.05 -4.59 4.79
CA MET A 65 3.16 -5.71 3.86
C MET A 65 4.62 -6.14 3.65
N LEU A 66 5.54 -5.18 3.48
CA LEU A 66 6.96 -5.46 3.30
C LEU A 66 7.61 -6.02 4.57
N ALA A 67 7.19 -5.55 5.75
CA ALA A 67 7.64 -6.11 7.02
C ALA A 67 7.23 -7.59 7.15
N GLN A 68 6.00 -7.94 6.75
CA GLN A 68 5.55 -9.34 6.71
C GLN A 68 6.40 -10.16 5.71
N ALA A 69 6.70 -9.61 4.52
CA ALA A 69 7.56 -10.29 3.55
C ALA A 69 8.99 -10.55 4.10
N GLN A 70 9.56 -9.59 4.84
CA GLN A 70 10.87 -9.78 5.49
C GLN A 70 10.82 -10.89 6.54
N GLN A 71 9.76 -10.96 7.34
CA GLN A 71 9.58 -12.03 8.35
C GLN A 71 9.52 -13.42 7.71
N LEU A 72 9.02 -13.53 6.48
CA LEU A 72 8.99 -14.77 5.70
C LEU A 72 10.30 -15.05 4.95
N GLY A 73 11.32 -14.20 5.09
CA GLY A 73 12.60 -14.34 4.40
C GLY A 73 12.54 -14.06 2.90
N ALA A 74 11.55 -13.31 2.43
CA ALA A 74 11.45 -12.90 1.02
C ALA A 74 12.37 -11.71 0.71
N ASN A 75 12.93 -11.68 -0.50
CA ASN A 75 13.71 -10.56 -1.01
C ASN A 75 12.97 -9.75 -2.10
N ALA A 76 11.79 -10.22 -2.52
CA ALA A 76 10.89 -9.49 -3.41
C ALA A 76 9.40 -9.75 -3.09
N VAL A 77 8.55 -8.81 -3.48
CA VAL A 77 7.09 -8.96 -3.53
C VAL A 77 6.61 -8.63 -4.93
N ILE A 78 5.95 -9.59 -5.56
CA ILE A 78 5.40 -9.48 -6.91
C ILE A 78 3.88 -9.34 -6.87
N ASN A 79 3.30 -8.94 -7.99
CA ASN A 79 1.87 -8.83 -8.17
C ASN A 79 1.20 -7.94 -7.11
N VAL A 80 1.86 -6.87 -6.68
CA VAL A 80 1.33 -5.97 -5.66
C VAL A 80 0.06 -5.28 -6.16
N ARG A 81 -0.94 -5.21 -5.29
CA ARG A 81 -2.23 -4.56 -5.50
C ARG A 81 -2.59 -3.72 -4.28
N PHE A 82 -3.39 -2.69 -4.54
CA PHE A 82 -4.03 -1.89 -3.51
C PHE A 82 -5.54 -2.00 -3.67
N SER A 83 -6.24 -2.13 -2.55
CA SER A 83 -7.69 -2.07 -2.48
C SER A 83 -8.10 -1.11 -1.36
N THR A 84 -9.29 -0.55 -1.48
CA THR A 84 -9.89 0.31 -0.47
C THR A 84 -11.30 -0.17 -0.18
N SER A 85 -11.68 -0.19 1.09
CA SER A 85 -13.02 -0.57 1.54
C SER A 85 -13.56 0.45 2.54
N GLU A 86 -14.86 0.75 2.49
CA GLU A 86 -15.51 1.49 3.59
C GLU A 86 -15.87 0.48 4.68
N LEU A 87 -15.30 0.66 5.88
CA LEU A 87 -15.54 -0.26 7.01
C LEU A 87 -16.74 0.18 7.84
N MET A 88 -16.89 1.48 8.03
CA MET A 88 -17.99 2.10 8.77
C MET A 88 -18.16 3.53 8.28
N GLN A 89 -19.29 4.15 8.65
CA GLN A 89 -19.58 5.52 8.26
C GLN A 89 -18.43 6.45 8.66
N GLY A 90 -17.67 6.89 7.67
CA GLY A 90 -16.52 7.76 7.89
C GLY A 90 -15.25 7.07 8.39
N ALA A 91 -15.04 5.79 8.10
CA ALA A 91 -13.71 5.20 8.13
C ALA A 91 -13.50 4.27 6.92
N ALA A 92 -12.36 4.44 6.27
CA ALA A 92 -11.98 3.62 5.12
C ALA A 92 -10.67 2.87 5.43
N GLU A 93 -10.63 1.61 5.01
CA GLU A 93 -9.42 0.82 4.94
C GLU A 93 -8.69 1.12 3.63
N LEU A 94 -7.38 1.17 3.72
CA LEU A 94 -6.48 0.96 2.60
C LEU A 94 -5.68 -0.32 2.85
N HIS A 95 -5.76 -1.25 1.91
CA HIS A 95 -5.14 -2.56 1.97
C HIS A 95 -4.16 -2.71 0.81
N ALA A 96 -2.94 -3.12 1.12
CA ALA A 96 -1.90 -3.48 0.17
C ALA A 96 -1.65 -4.99 0.31
N TYR A 97 -1.56 -5.71 -0.80
CA TYR A 97 -1.28 -7.14 -0.79
C TYR A 97 -0.49 -7.58 -2.03
N GLY A 98 0.21 -8.70 -1.93
CA GLY A 98 1.00 -9.28 -3.01
C GLY A 98 1.57 -10.65 -2.65
N THR A 99 2.42 -11.20 -3.50
CA THR A 99 3.06 -12.50 -3.26
C THR A 99 4.52 -12.30 -2.90
N ALA A 100 4.91 -12.73 -1.71
CA ALA A 100 6.30 -12.72 -1.25
C ALA A 100 7.06 -13.87 -1.90
N VAL A 101 8.24 -13.56 -2.46
CA VAL A 101 9.08 -14.51 -3.19
C VAL A 101 10.57 -14.29 -2.88
N VAL A 102 11.37 -15.33 -3.10
CA VAL A 102 12.83 -15.23 -3.20
C VAL A 102 13.20 -15.28 -4.68
N VAL A 103 13.89 -14.25 -5.16
CA VAL A 103 14.39 -14.15 -6.52
C VAL A 103 15.91 -14.05 -6.58
N GLU A 104 16.48 -14.40 -7.71
CA GLU A 104 17.90 -14.23 -8.03
C GLU A 104 18.07 -13.74 -9.47
N GLU A 105 19.17 -13.06 -9.76
CA GLU A 105 19.51 -12.64 -11.13
C GLU A 105 19.79 -13.87 -12.01
N VAL A 106 19.35 -13.80 -13.27
CA VAL A 106 19.56 -14.84 -14.29
C VAL A 106 20.90 -14.65 -15.00
#